data_AF-A0A0W1F993-F1
#
_entry.id   AF-A0A0W1F993-F1
#
_cell.length_a   1.000
_cell.length_b   1.000
_cell.length_c   1.000
_cell.angle_alpha   90.00
_cell.angle_beta   90.00
_cell.angle_gamma   90.00
#
_symmetry.space_group_name_H-M   'P 1'
#
loop_
_entity.id
_entity.type
_entity.pdbx_description
1 polymer ?
#
loop_
_entity_poly.entity_id
_entity_poly.type
_entity_poly.pdbx_seq_one_letter_code
_entity_poly.pdbx_strand_id
1 'polypeptide(L)' 'MSFQAYMDNVEAKTGQSPDALKAIAIEKGLADDQGLAPGVKAGAIIDWLKADYDLGHGHAMSIVAYLKGKRS' A
#
# COMPACT_ATOMS: atom_id res chain seq x y z
N MET A 1 8.19 -17.00 -0.75
CA MET A 1 6.80 -16.53 -0.93
C MET A 1 6.76 -15.59 -2.12
N SER A 2 5.75 -15.74 -2.98
CA SER A 2 5.56 -14.86 -4.14
C SER A 2 5.06 -13.49 -3.68
N PHE A 3 5.19 -12.48 -4.55
CA PHE A 3 4.61 -11.16 -4.31
C PHE A 3 3.07 -11.23 -4.21
N GLN A 4 2.45 -12.10 -5.01
CA GLN A 4 1.02 -12.37 -4.95
C GLN A 4 0.55 -12.79 -3.56
N ALA A 5 1.28 -13.69 -2.89
CA ALA A 5 0.92 -14.11 -1.53
C ALA A 5 0.92 -12.96 -0.52
N TYR A 6 1.76 -11.92 -0.72
CA TYR A 6 1.70 -10.72 0.11
C TYR A 6 0.44 -9.90 -0.18
N MET A 7 0.07 -9.74 -1.45
CA MET A 7 -1.13 -9.02 -1.86
C MET A 7 -2.40 -9.70 -1.33
N ASP A 8 -2.49 -11.03 -1.45
CA ASP A 8 -3.62 -11.81 -0.93
C ASP A 8 -3.76 -11.65 0.59
N ASN A 9 -2.64 -11.63 1.32
CA ASN A 9 -2.63 -11.39 2.76
C ASN A 9 -3.01 -9.95 3.13
N VAL A 10 -2.64 -8.98 2.30
CA VAL A 10 -3.07 -7.59 2.51
C VAL A 10 -4.58 -7.52 2.33
N GLU A 11 -5.11 -8.04 1.22
CA GLU A 11 -6.55 -8.04 0.95
C GLU A 11 -7.35 -8.79 2.03
N ALA A 12 -6.84 -9.92 2.51
CA ALA A 12 -7.47 -10.65 3.62
C ALA A 12 -7.50 -9.86 4.94
N LYS A 13 -6.57 -8.93 5.16
CA LYS A 13 -6.48 -8.10 6.39
C LYS A 13 -7.21 -6.77 6.26
N THR A 14 -7.09 -6.12 5.12
CA THR A 14 -7.65 -4.79 4.86
C THR A 14 -9.08 -4.87 4.32
N GLY A 15 -9.48 -6.01 3.76
CA GLY A 15 -10.70 -6.16 2.96
C GLY A 15 -10.66 -5.39 1.65
N GLN A 16 -9.48 -4.90 1.24
CA GLN A 16 -9.28 -4.04 0.07
C GLN A 16 -8.22 -4.65 -0.83
N SER A 17 -8.50 -4.71 -2.13
CA SER A 17 -7.51 -5.11 -3.13
C SER A 17 -6.35 -4.09 -3.19
N PRO A 18 -5.17 -4.50 -3.67
CA PRO A 18 -4.04 -3.58 -3.85
C PRO A 18 -4.37 -2.36 -4.73
N ASP A 19 -5.18 -2.55 -5.78
CA ASP A 19 -5.66 -1.48 -6.65
C ASP A 19 -6.59 -0.51 -5.90
N ALA A 20 -7.50 -1.02 -5.05
CA ALA A 20 -8.36 -0.19 -4.22
C ALA A 20 -7.54 0.63 -3.21
N LEU A 21 -6.53 0.01 -2.57
CA LEU A 21 -5.59 0.73 -1.70
C LEU A 21 -4.80 1.79 -2.47
N LYS A 22 -4.44 1.55 -3.73
CA LYS A 22 -3.82 2.57 -4.59
C LYS A 22 -4.75 3.74 -4.84
N ALA A 23 -6.01 3.48 -5.20
CA ALA A 23 -7.00 4.54 -5.39
C ALA A 23 -7.18 5.39 -4.12
N ILE A 24 -7.33 4.75 -2.95
CA ILE A 24 -7.46 5.45 -1.66
C ILE A 24 -6.19 6.24 -1.33
N ALA A 25 -5.00 5.69 -1.61
CA ALA A 25 -3.75 6.40 -1.41
C ALA A 25 -3.65 7.66 -2.29
N ILE A 26 -4.16 7.60 -3.53
CA ILE A 26 -4.24 8.75 -4.43
C ILE A 26 -5.24 9.79 -3.90
N GLU A 27 -6.43 9.36 -3.48
CA GLU A 27 -7.44 10.24 -2.88
C GLU A 27 -6.93 10.94 -1.61
N LYS A 28 -6.11 10.25 -0.81
CA LYS A 28 -5.45 10.81 0.39
C LYS A 28 -4.24 11.69 0.06
N GLY A 29 -3.83 11.80 -1.21
CA GLY A 29 -2.62 12.53 -1.62
C GLY A 29 -1.31 11.87 -1.17
N LEU A 30 -1.35 10.58 -0.83
CA LEU A 30 -0.17 9.79 -0.47
C LEU A 30 0.51 9.17 -1.69
N ALA A 31 -0.26 8.97 -2.76
CA ALA A 31 0.18 8.37 -4.01
C ALA A 31 -0.30 9.18 -5.22
N ASP A 32 0.28 8.91 -6.38
CA ASP A 32 -0.15 9.38 -7.69
C ASP A 32 -0.02 8.24 -8.73
N ASP A 33 -0.29 8.53 -10.00
CA ASP A 33 -0.20 7.55 -11.07
C ASP A 33 1.21 6.96 -11.26
N GLN A 34 2.24 7.69 -10.84
CA GLN A 34 3.66 7.31 -10.97
C GLN A 34 4.22 6.63 -9.71
N GLY A 35 3.56 6.79 -8.56
CA GLY A 35 3.81 6.03 -7.35
C GLY A 35 3.49 6.78 -6.08
N LEU A 36 4.49 7.09 -5.25
CA LEU A 36 4.27 7.92 -4.06
C LEU A 36 4.24 9.39 -4.46
N ALA A 37 3.29 10.14 -3.91
CA ALA A 37 3.19 11.56 -4.20
C ALA A 37 4.47 12.33 -3.79
N PRO A 38 4.79 13.46 -4.44
CA PRO A 38 6.00 14.23 -4.15
C PRO A 38 6.12 14.61 -2.67
N GLY A 39 7.22 14.23 -2.03
CA GLY A 39 7.47 14.49 -0.61
C GLY A 39 6.87 13.46 0.34
N VAL A 40 6.04 12.52 -0.15
CA VAL A 40 5.48 11.44 0.66
C VAL A 40 6.51 10.33 0.84
N LYS A 41 6.73 9.96 2.11
CA LYS A 41 7.63 8.88 2.50
C LYS A 41 6.85 7.59 2.69
N ALA A 42 7.54 6.45 2.54
CA ALA A 42 6.99 5.13 2.82
C ALA A 42 6.35 5.04 4.22
N GLY A 43 6.93 5.73 5.22
CA GLY A 43 6.39 5.80 6.57
C GLY A 43 4.95 6.31 6.63
N ALA A 44 4.59 7.31 5.81
CA ALA A 44 3.23 7.85 5.81
C ALA A 44 2.20 6.82 5.31
N ILE A 45 2.57 5.99 4.32
CA ILE A 45 1.73 4.88 3.85
C ILE A 45 1.61 3.81 4.94
N ILE A 46 2.72 3.49 5.62
CA ILE A 46 2.72 2.49 6.70
C ILE A 46 1.84 2.94 7.86
N ASP A 47 2.00 4.19 8.29
CA ASP A 47 1.24 4.76 9.40
C ASP A 47 -0.25 4.80 9.06
N TRP A 48 -0.60 5.16 7.83
CA TRP A 48 -1.97 5.10 7.34
C TRP A 48 -2.53 3.67 7.35
N LEU A 49 -1.83 2.71 6.73
CA LEU A 49 -2.31 1.32 6.64
C LEU A 49 -2.43 0.67 8.03
N LYS A 50 -1.57 1.07 8.97
CA LYS A 50 -1.66 0.64 10.36
C LYS A 50 -2.84 1.29 11.08
N ALA A 51 -3.07 2.59 10.89
CA ALA A 51 -4.16 3.31 11.56
C ALA A 51 -5.55 2.86 11.07
N ASP A 52 -5.71 2.66 9.76
CA ASP A 52 -7.01 2.37 9.15
C ASP A 52 -7.33 0.86 9.12
N TYR A 53 -6.29 0.00 9.03
CA TYR A 53 -6.47 -1.45 8.80
C TYR A 53 -5.67 -2.36 9.75
N ASP A 54 -5.00 -1.80 10.76
CA ASP A 54 -4.06 -2.53 11.65
C ASP A 54 -3.02 -3.37 10.87
N LEU A 55 -2.64 -2.89 9.68
CA LEU A 55 -1.76 -3.62 8.80
C LEU A 55 -0.31 -3.53 9.30
N GLY A 56 0.26 -4.67 9.65
CA GLY A 56 1.65 -4.75 10.11
C GLY A 56 2.68 -4.25 9.08
N HIS A 57 3.79 -3.70 9.58
CA HIS A 57 4.85 -3.04 8.79
C HIS A 57 5.33 -3.85 7.56
N GLY A 58 5.50 -5.18 7.70
CA GLY A 58 5.95 -6.04 6.60
C GLY A 58 4.97 -6.10 5.43
N HIS A 59 3.66 -6.14 5.71
CA HIS A 59 2.62 -6.10 4.68
C HIS A 59 2.45 -4.70 4.12
N ALA A 60 2.48 -3.66 4.97
CA ALA A 60 2.43 -2.27 4.51
C ALA A 60 3.57 -1.93 3.53
N MET A 61 4.78 -2.45 3.76
CA MET A 61 5.91 -2.28 2.83
C MET A 61 5.68 -2.94 1.46
N SER A 62 4.90 -4.02 1.39
CA SER A 62 4.53 -4.62 0.11
C SER A 62 3.60 -3.71 -0.71
N ILE A 63 2.69 -2.98 -0.05
CA ILE A 63 1.87 -1.95 -0.69
C ILE A 63 2.72 -0.76 -1.13
N VAL A 64 3.67 -0.30 -0.33
CA VAL A 64 4.61 0.74 -0.78
C VAL A 64 5.38 0.31 -2.04
N ALA A 65 5.81 -0.95 -2.11
CA ALA A 65 6.49 -1.49 -3.29
C ALA A 65 5.55 -1.59 -4.50
N TYR A 66 4.29 -1.96 -4.28
CA TYR A 66 3.23 -2.00 -5.28
C TYR A 66 2.96 -0.60 -5.86
N LEU A 67 2.75 0.40 -5.01
CA LEU A 67 2.53 1.79 -5.42
C LEU A 67 3.69 2.31 -6.27
N LYS A 68 4.93 1.99 -5.91
CA LYS A 68 6.13 2.38 -6.68
C LYS A 68 6.31 1.63 -8.01
N GLY A 69 5.38 0.77 -8.41
CA GLY A 69 5.46 -0.01 -9.65
C GLY A 69 6.62 -1.02 -9.67
N LYS A 70 7.18 -1.39 -8.50
CA LYS A 70 8.38 -2.23 -8.44
C LYS A 70 8.11 -3.73 -8.57
N ARG A 71 6.85 -4.16 -8.54
CA ARG A 71 6.44 -5.57 -8.58
C ARG A 71 5.05 -5.73 -9.18
N SER A 72 4.88 -5.36 -10.44
CA SER A 72 3.79 -5.85 -11.29
C SER A 72 3.99 -7.32 -11.62
#